data_AF-A0A3S4YRG4-F1
#
_entry.id   AF-A0A3S4YRG4-F1
#
_cell.length_a   1.000
_cell.length_b   1.000
_cell.length_c   1.000
_cell.angle_alpha   90.00
_cell.angle_beta   90.00
_cell.angle_gamma   90.00
#
_symmetry.space_group_name_H-M   'P 1'
#
loop_
_entity.id
_entity.type
_entity.pdbx_description
1 polymer ?
#
loop_
_entity_poly.entity_id
_entity_poly.type
_entity_poly.pdbx_seq_one_letter_code
_entity_poly.pdbx_strand_id
1 'polypeptide(L)'
;MIARNALEMLRDTVGESALETFASTRAAEMEARYRPVVEAAGEDVAARAQALAEAMSRDGFVTTAQITEPPAGRLAPGKLLASIQLCQGHCPIRDLAEDFQVFCEQETGIISDLLGVDVRRLSTMAGGAHVCTTHVPLNHLTERVNSEKSETSESMRGNSAR
;
A
#
# COMPACT_ATOMS: atom_id res chain seq x y z
N MET A 1 23.64 3.81 17.73
CA MET A 1 22.82 2.64 18.14
C MET A 1 23.22 1.47 17.24
N ILE A 2 23.45 0.27 17.78
CA ILE A 2 24.03 -0.86 17.02
C ILE A 2 23.28 -1.14 15.70
N ALA A 3 21.94 -1.12 15.73
CA ALA A 3 21.12 -1.35 14.53
C ALA A 3 21.36 -0.32 13.42
N ARG A 4 21.47 0.98 13.76
CA ARG A 4 21.75 2.05 12.79
C ARG A 4 23.11 1.79 12.12
N ASN A 5 24.15 1.61 12.93
CA ASN A 5 25.51 1.39 12.44
C ASN A 5 25.62 0.12 11.57
N ALA A 6 24.84 -0.93 11.88
CA ALA A 6 24.79 -2.14 11.07
C ALA A 6 24.18 -1.90 9.68
N LEU A 7 23.11 -1.12 9.60
CA LEU A 7 22.49 -0.75 8.31
C LEU A 7 23.37 0.21 7.50
N GLU A 8 24.06 1.15 8.17
CA GLU A 8 25.09 1.99 7.53
C GLU A 8 26.21 1.13 6.94
N MET A 9 26.76 0.20 7.74
CA MET A 9 27.82 -0.70 7.28
C MET A 9 27.37 -1.60 6.13
N LEU A 10 26.12 -2.10 6.16
CA LEU A 10 25.54 -2.89 5.07
C LEU A 10 25.52 -2.08 3.77
N ARG A 11 25.00 -0.85 3.83
CA ARG A 11 24.94 0.06 2.68
C ARG A 11 26.34 0.39 2.17
N ASP A 12 27.28 0.71 3.06
CA ASP A 12 28.61 1.18 2.68
C ASP A 12 29.50 0.04 2.13
N THR A 13 29.31 -1.19 2.62
CA THR A 13 30.15 -2.35 2.25
C THR A 13 29.57 -3.13 1.07
N VAL A 14 28.24 -3.28 1.01
CA VAL A 14 27.55 -4.13 0.00
C VAL A 14 26.82 -3.28 -1.04
N GLY A 15 26.39 -2.07 -0.67
CA GLY A 15 25.71 -1.12 -1.56
C GLY A 15 24.22 -0.91 -1.21
N GLU A 16 23.63 0.12 -1.82
CA GLU A 16 22.22 0.52 -1.59
C GLU A 16 21.22 -0.62 -1.86
N SER A 17 21.43 -1.37 -2.94
CA SER A 17 20.56 -2.51 -3.30
C SER A 17 20.46 -3.58 -2.22
N ALA A 18 21.48 -3.74 -1.37
CA ALA A 18 21.43 -4.68 -0.25
C ALA A 18 20.52 -4.17 0.86
N LEU A 19 20.51 -2.86 1.11
CA LEU A 19 19.57 -2.23 2.04
C LEU A 19 18.13 -2.34 1.53
N GLU A 20 17.90 -2.10 0.24
CA GLU A 20 16.59 -2.29 -0.41
C GLU A 20 16.11 -3.74 -0.33
N THR A 21 17.00 -4.70 -0.59
CA THR A 21 16.70 -6.14 -0.48
C THR A 21 16.34 -6.52 0.95
N PHE A 22 17.07 -5.99 1.94
CA PHE A 22 16.76 -6.21 3.35
C PHE A 22 15.39 -5.62 3.72
N ALA A 23 15.12 -4.38 3.32
CA ALA A 23 13.86 -3.70 3.61
C ALA A 23 12.66 -4.40 2.96
N SER A 24 12.79 -4.81 1.70
CA SER A 24 11.74 -5.55 0.97
C SER A 24 11.51 -6.95 1.55
N THR A 25 12.56 -7.68 1.94
CA THR A 25 12.44 -8.98 2.61
C THR A 25 11.65 -8.85 3.92
N ARG A 26 11.99 -7.85 4.73
CA ARG A 26 11.27 -7.54 5.97
C ARG A 26 9.80 -7.20 5.69
N ALA A 27 9.53 -6.40 4.67
CA ALA A 27 8.17 -6.01 4.32
C ALA A 27 7.36 -7.21 3.81
N ALA A 28 7.95 -8.10 3.02
CA ALA A 28 7.31 -9.32 2.55
C ALA A 28 6.93 -10.27 3.70
N GLU A 29 7.78 -10.39 4.73
CA GLU A 29 7.44 -11.15 5.94
C GLU A 29 6.24 -10.53 6.68
N MET A 30 6.17 -9.20 6.74
CA MET A 30 5.05 -8.47 7.34
C MET A 30 3.77 -8.67 6.53
N GLU A 31 3.87 -8.55 5.21
CA GLU A 31 2.78 -8.78 4.26
C GLU A 31 2.21 -10.18 4.38
N ALA A 32 3.06 -11.21 4.42
CA ALA A 32 2.66 -12.61 4.55
C ALA A 32 1.85 -12.86 5.83
N ARG A 33 2.17 -12.17 6.94
CA ARG A 33 1.39 -12.26 8.19
C ARG A 33 0.02 -11.59 8.07
N TYR A 34 -0.07 -10.46 7.38
CA TYR A 34 -1.31 -9.68 7.31
C TYR A 34 -2.27 -10.17 6.22
N ARG A 35 -1.75 -10.72 5.13
CA ARG A 35 -2.51 -11.23 3.99
C ARG A 35 -3.72 -12.10 4.37
N PRO A 36 -3.60 -13.16 5.18
CA PRO A 36 -4.78 -13.98 5.52
C PRO A 36 -5.85 -13.21 6.32
N VAL A 37 -5.46 -12.22 7.12
CA VAL A 37 -6.41 -11.38 7.89
C VAL A 37 -7.16 -10.44 6.95
N VAL A 38 -6.44 -9.84 6.00
CA VAL A 38 -7.00 -8.90 5.04
C VAL A 38 -7.89 -9.61 4.02
N GLU A 39 -7.47 -10.76 3.50
CA GLU A 39 -8.25 -11.55 2.53
C GLU A 39 -9.53 -12.11 3.16
N ALA A 40 -9.53 -12.44 4.46
CA ALA A 40 -10.72 -12.85 5.18
C ALA A 40 -11.79 -11.75 5.31
N ALA A 41 -11.43 -10.48 5.15
CA ALA A 41 -12.36 -9.35 5.16
C ALA A 41 -13.14 -9.18 3.84
N GLY A 42 -12.80 -9.95 2.80
CA GLY A 42 -13.47 -9.93 1.50
C GLY A 42 -12.92 -8.88 0.54
N GLU A 43 -13.74 -8.49 -0.45
CA GLU A 43 -13.31 -7.60 -1.55
C GLU A 43 -13.48 -6.11 -1.24
N ASP A 44 -14.26 -5.77 -0.21
CA ASP A 44 -14.49 -4.37 0.17
C ASP A 44 -13.20 -3.74 0.73
N VAL A 45 -12.68 -2.73 0.04
CA VAL A 45 -11.46 -2.00 0.43
C VAL A 45 -11.61 -1.41 1.84
N ALA A 46 -12.81 -0.98 2.22
CA ALA A 46 -13.03 -0.43 3.56
C ALA A 46 -12.88 -1.51 4.65
N ALA A 47 -13.51 -2.66 4.45
CA ALA A 47 -13.35 -3.81 5.35
C ALA A 47 -11.90 -4.30 5.42
N ARG A 48 -11.20 -4.38 4.27
CA ARG A 48 -9.78 -4.75 4.19
C ARG A 48 -8.89 -3.76 4.94
N ALA A 49 -9.13 -2.46 4.81
CA ALA A 49 -8.38 -1.42 5.50
C ALA A 49 -8.57 -1.47 7.02
N GLN A 50 -9.77 -1.78 7.49
CA GLN A 50 -10.04 -2.00 8.92
C GLN A 50 -9.29 -3.24 9.44
N ALA A 51 -9.38 -4.37 8.74
CA ALA A 51 -8.68 -5.60 9.08
C ALA A 51 -7.15 -5.41 9.10
N LEU A 52 -6.62 -4.66 8.13
CA LEU A 52 -5.21 -4.28 8.08
C LEU A 52 -4.81 -3.42 9.28
N ALA A 53 -5.61 -2.41 9.63
CA ALA A 53 -5.34 -1.55 10.79
C ALA A 53 -5.27 -2.35 12.10
N GLU A 54 -6.14 -3.33 12.28
CA GLU A 54 -6.12 -4.24 13.44
C GLU A 54 -4.90 -5.16 13.44
N ALA A 55 -4.49 -5.67 12.28
CA ALA A 55 -3.28 -6.48 12.14
C ALA A 55 -2.01 -5.67 12.46
N MET A 56 -1.86 -4.48 11.87
CA MET A 56 -0.74 -3.59 12.14
C MET A 56 -0.71 -3.13 13.62
N SER A 57 -1.86 -2.92 14.23
CA SER A 57 -1.94 -2.59 15.66
C SER A 57 -1.38 -3.70 16.56
N ARG A 58 -1.60 -4.97 16.19
CA ARG A 58 -1.02 -6.12 16.92
C ARG A 58 0.51 -6.18 16.80
N ASP A 59 1.07 -5.71 15.69
CA ASP A 59 2.51 -5.58 15.49
C ASP A 59 3.07 -4.25 16.06
N GLY A 60 2.26 -3.51 16.82
CA GLY A 60 2.67 -2.35 17.59
C GLY A 60 2.59 -1.02 16.86
N PHE A 61 1.96 -0.94 15.67
CA PHE A 61 1.86 0.33 14.93
C PHE A 61 0.75 1.27 15.43
N VAL A 62 -0.13 0.81 16.33
CA VAL A 62 -1.26 1.58 16.87
C VAL A 62 -2.06 2.25 15.73
N THR A 63 -2.62 1.43 14.85
CA THR A 63 -3.15 1.86 13.56
C THR A 63 -4.68 1.97 13.58
N THR A 64 -5.21 3.02 12.95
CA THR A 64 -6.65 3.21 12.73
C THR A 64 -6.93 3.41 11.24
N ALA A 65 -8.10 2.96 10.78
CA ALA A 65 -8.63 3.24 9.45
C ALA A 65 -9.89 4.10 9.59
N GLN A 66 -9.86 5.33 9.07
CA GLN A 66 -10.96 6.29 9.21
C GLN A 66 -11.48 6.69 7.83
N ILE A 67 -12.78 6.46 7.58
CA ILE A 67 -13.43 6.93 6.35
C ILE A 67 -13.52 8.45 6.39
N THR A 68 -13.07 9.09 5.32
CA THR A 68 -13.14 10.53 5.10
C THR A 68 -14.08 10.78 3.93
N GLU A 69 -15.16 11.51 4.20
CA GLU A 69 -16.08 11.96 3.15
C GLU A 69 -15.54 13.24 2.49
N PRO A 70 -15.85 13.47 1.20
CA PRO A 70 -15.49 14.72 0.55
C PRO A 70 -16.14 15.92 1.25
N PRO A 71 -15.48 17.10 1.26
CA PRO A 71 -16.05 18.31 1.84
C PRO A 71 -17.44 18.61 1.28
N ALA A 72 -18.38 18.93 2.17
CA ALA A 72 -19.73 19.34 1.79
C ALA A 72 -19.67 20.52 0.81
N GLY A 73 -20.36 20.40 -0.33
CA GLY A 73 -20.46 21.45 -1.35
C GLY A 73 -19.73 21.19 -2.67
N ARG A 74 -19.00 20.07 -2.83
CA ARG A 74 -18.56 19.64 -4.17
C ARG A 74 -19.66 18.85 -4.88
N LEU A 75 -20.01 19.28 -6.10
CA LEU A 75 -21.04 18.70 -6.98
C LEU A 75 -20.70 17.30 -7.55
N ALA A 76 -19.77 16.57 -6.94
CA ALA A 76 -19.53 15.18 -7.31
C ALA A 76 -20.45 14.28 -6.46
N PRO A 77 -21.00 13.18 -7.00
CA PRO A 77 -21.75 12.23 -6.19
C PRO A 77 -20.86 11.78 -5.02
N GLY A 78 -21.28 12.01 -3.77
CA GLY A 78 -20.42 11.94 -2.58
C GLY A 78 -19.67 10.60 -2.39
N LYS A 79 -20.13 9.53 -3.04
CA LYS A 79 -19.44 8.23 -3.06
C LYS A 79 -18.19 8.18 -3.96
N LEU A 80 -18.07 9.05 -4.97
CA LEU A 80 -16.94 9.05 -5.92
C LEU A 80 -15.64 9.60 -5.33
N LEU A 81 -15.69 10.29 -4.19
CA LEU A 81 -14.54 10.96 -3.58
C LEU A 81 -14.29 10.50 -2.13
N ALA A 82 -14.97 9.44 -1.69
CA ALA A 82 -14.71 8.87 -0.36
C ALA A 82 -13.34 8.20 -0.34
N SER A 83 -12.63 8.34 0.77
CA SER A 83 -11.34 7.70 0.99
C SER A 83 -11.23 7.21 2.43
N ILE A 84 -10.19 6.44 2.70
CA ILE A 84 -9.77 6.07 4.04
C ILE A 84 -8.42 6.70 4.32
N GLN A 85 -8.29 7.24 5.52
CA GLN A 85 -7.01 7.60 6.11
C GLN A 85 -6.59 6.46 7.04
N LEU A 86 -5.53 5.76 6.65
CA LEU A 86 -4.87 4.78 7.49
C LEU A 86 -3.78 5.51 8.30
N CYS A 87 -4.00 5.63 9.61
CA CYS A 87 -3.19 6.44 10.50
C CYS A 87 -2.45 5.54 11.49
N GLN A 88 -1.11 5.57 11.50
CA GLN A 88 -0.28 4.79 12.43
C GLN A 88 0.25 5.73 13.53
N GLY A 89 -0.23 5.52 14.76
CA GLY A 89 0.16 6.27 15.94
C GLY A 89 1.49 5.86 16.56
N HIS A 90 2.14 4.83 16.03
CA HIS A 90 3.48 4.40 16.43
C HIS A 90 4.22 3.77 15.25
N CYS A 91 5.51 4.05 15.13
CA CYS A 91 6.41 3.38 14.18
C CYS A 91 7.52 2.67 14.98
N PRO A 92 7.52 1.33 15.04
CA PRO A 92 8.50 0.56 15.82
C PRO A 92 9.96 0.77 15.38
N ILE A 93 10.16 1.24 14.15
CA ILE A 93 11.49 1.48 13.56
C ILE A 93 11.73 2.96 13.25
N ARG A 94 10.97 3.87 13.89
CA ARG A 94 11.02 5.31 13.59
C ARG A 94 12.45 5.84 13.47
N ASP A 95 13.27 5.59 14.49
CA ASP A 95 14.64 6.12 14.54
C ASP A 95 15.50 5.61 13.38
N LEU A 96 15.28 4.39 12.90
CA LEU A 96 15.97 3.86 11.72
C LEU A 96 15.40 4.45 10.44
N ALA A 97 14.07 4.54 10.34
CA ALA A 97 13.37 5.06 9.19
C ALA A 97 13.68 6.55 8.93
N GLU A 98 14.08 7.32 9.95
CA GLU A 98 14.58 8.70 9.80
C GLU A 98 15.75 8.77 8.80
N ASP A 99 16.71 7.84 8.88
CA ASP A 99 17.88 7.79 8.00
C ASP A 99 17.69 6.88 6.78
N PHE A 100 16.76 5.91 6.87
CA PHE A 100 16.53 4.87 5.87
C PHE A 100 15.08 4.86 5.41
N GLN A 101 14.69 5.83 4.58
CA GLN A 101 13.29 6.00 4.13
C GLN A 101 12.76 4.82 3.30
N VAL A 102 13.64 3.96 2.76
CA VAL A 102 13.27 2.72 2.08
C VAL A 102 12.31 1.85 2.92
N PHE A 103 12.42 1.85 4.25
CA PHE A 103 11.46 1.11 5.09
C PHE A 103 10.03 1.67 5.00
N CYS A 104 9.88 3.00 4.93
CA CYS A 104 8.59 3.66 4.76
C CYS A 104 8.01 3.36 3.36
N GLU A 105 8.86 3.29 2.35
CA GLU A 105 8.48 2.98 0.97
C GLU A 105 7.98 1.54 0.86
N GLN A 106 8.74 0.57 1.38
CA GLN A 106 8.36 -0.84 1.38
C GLN A 106 7.08 -1.08 2.20
N GLU A 107 6.91 -0.42 3.34
CA GLU A 107 5.65 -0.47 4.10
C GLU A 107 4.47 0.07 3.26
N THR A 108 4.67 1.17 2.53
CA THR A 108 3.62 1.72 1.65
C THR A 108 3.27 0.77 0.52
N GLY A 109 4.28 0.12 -0.07
CA GLY A 109 4.10 -0.90 -1.11
C GLY A 109 3.21 -2.03 -0.64
N ILE A 110 3.52 -2.65 0.51
CA ILE A 110 2.70 -3.76 1.00
C ILE A 110 1.29 -3.32 1.42
N ILE A 111 1.10 -2.07 1.89
CA ILE A 111 -0.24 -1.55 2.16
C ILE A 111 -1.03 -1.47 0.84
N SER A 112 -0.40 -1.01 -0.24
CA SER A 112 -1.00 -0.98 -1.57
C SER A 112 -1.42 -2.39 -2.02
N ASP A 113 -0.49 -3.35 -1.92
CA ASP A 113 -0.68 -4.72 -2.38
C ASP A 113 -1.75 -5.47 -1.56
N LEU A 114 -1.76 -5.27 -0.24
CA LEU A 114 -2.74 -5.87 0.65
C LEU A 114 -4.14 -5.28 0.46
N LEU A 115 -4.28 -4.02 0.06
CA LEU A 115 -5.59 -3.40 -0.17
C LEU A 115 -6.05 -3.54 -1.62
N GLY A 116 -5.14 -3.83 -2.55
CA GLY A 116 -5.43 -3.98 -3.97
C GLY A 116 -5.76 -2.65 -4.67
N VAL A 117 -5.31 -1.52 -4.10
CA VAL A 117 -5.50 -0.17 -4.64
C VAL A 117 -4.22 0.64 -4.50
N ASP A 118 -4.03 1.62 -5.38
CA ASP A 118 -2.90 2.54 -5.28
C ASP A 118 -3.09 3.48 -4.09
N VAL A 119 -2.19 3.39 -3.12
CA VAL A 119 -2.21 4.24 -1.92
C VAL A 119 -1.18 5.36 -2.01
N ARG A 120 -1.36 6.40 -1.20
CA ARG A 120 -0.38 7.49 -1.10
C ARG A 120 -0.04 7.78 0.35
N ARG A 121 1.25 7.67 0.70
CA ARG A 121 1.77 8.17 1.97
C ARG A 121 1.73 9.70 1.96
N LEU A 122 0.99 10.29 2.89
CA LEU A 122 0.88 11.75 3.05
C LEU A 122 1.88 12.29 4.07
N SER A 123 2.16 11.51 5.11
CA SER A 123 3.09 11.88 6.17
C SER A 123 3.77 10.67 6.76
N THR A 124 4.99 10.84 7.28
CA THR A 124 5.72 9.82 8.02
C THR A 124 6.23 10.41 9.34
N MET A 125 6.22 9.60 10.40
CA MET A 125 6.88 9.97 11.65
C MET A 125 8.39 10.14 11.47
N ALA A 126 8.99 9.35 10.58
CA ALA A 126 10.38 9.50 10.16
C ALA A 126 10.66 10.86 9.50
N GLY A 127 9.68 11.48 8.86
CA GLY A 127 9.74 12.84 8.33
C GLY A 127 9.39 13.91 9.37
N GLY A 128 9.25 13.56 10.65
CA GLY A 128 8.94 14.48 11.74
C GLY A 128 7.44 14.70 12.03
N ALA A 129 6.53 13.99 11.35
CA ALA A 129 5.10 14.08 11.67
C ALA A 129 4.74 13.36 12.98
N HIS A 130 3.63 13.74 13.62
CA HIS A 130 3.13 13.04 14.81
C HIS A 130 2.49 11.69 14.50
N VAL A 131 2.11 11.44 13.26
CA VAL A 131 1.40 10.24 12.80
C VAL A 131 1.82 9.94 11.37
N CYS A 132 2.08 8.67 11.05
CA CYS A 132 2.18 8.24 9.66
C CYS A 132 0.77 8.16 9.07
N THR A 133 0.52 8.80 7.94
CA THR A 133 -0.80 8.85 7.33
C THR A 133 -0.73 8.35 5.89
N THR A 134 -1.54 7.35 5.56
CA THR A 134 -1.67 6.80 4.21
C THR A 134 -3.09 7.01 3.72
N HIS A 135 -3.23 7.70 2.59
CA HIS A 135 -4.49 7.88 1.88
C HIS A 135 -4.78 6.64 1.03
N VAL A 136 -5.96 6.06 1.26
CA VAL A 136 -6.48 4.89 0.56
C VAL A 136 -7.76 5.30 -0.17
N PRO A 137 -7.78 5.35 -1.51
CA PRO A 137 -8.99 5.67 -2.24
C PRO A 137 -10.01 4.52 -2.15
N LEU A 138 -11.29 4.83 -1.88
CA LEU A 138 -12.36 3.81 -1.86
C LEU A 138 -12.98 3.57 -3.23
N ASN A 139 -12.73 4.48 -4.19
CA ASN A 139 -13.42 4.49 -5.45
C ASN A 139 -12.42 4.51 -6.61
N HIS A 140 -11.75 3.38 -6.85
CA HIS A 140 -11.11 3.11 -8.13
C HIS A 140 -11.92 2.07 -8.88
N LEU A 141 -12.53 2.49 -9.99
CA LEU A 141 -12.72 1.60 -11.13
C LEU A 141 -11.30 1.14 -11.50
N THR A 142 -10.95 -0.07 -11.11
CA THR A 142 -9.73 -0.71 -11.61
C THR A 142 -9.99 -1.04 -13.08
N GLU A 143 -9.78 -0.07 -13.97
CA GLU A 143 -9.52 -0.37 -15.37
C GLU A 143 -8.18 -1.09 -15.42
N ARG A 144 -8.20 -2.41 -15.18
CA ARG A 144 -7.11 -3.28 -15.59
C ARG A 144 -7.03 -3.12 -17.09
N VAL A 145 -6.04 -2.36 -17.56
CA VAL A 145 -5.71 -2.21 -18.97
C VAL A 145 -5.66 -3.61 -19.57
N ASN A 146 -6.59 -3.84 -20.49
CA ASN A 146 -6.84 -5.07 -21.22
C ASN A 146 -5.60 -5.40 -22.07
N SER A 147 -4.57 -5.98 -21.45
CA SER A 147 -3.38 -6.51 -22.10
C SER A 147 -3.49 -8.03 -22.23
N GLU A 148 -4.63 -8.54 -22.70
CA GLU A 148 -4.75 -9.92 -23.16
C GLU A 148 -5.58 -9.99 -24.44
N LYS A 149 -4.86 -10.24 -25.54
CA LYS A 149 -5.28 -10.92 -26.77
C LYS A 149 -6.09 -10.11 -27.80
N SER A 150 -5.35 -9.23 -28.48
CA SER A 150 -5.27 -9.29 -29.94
C SER A 150 -4.77 -10.67 -30.35
N GLU A 151 -5.68 -11.64 -30.52
CA GLU A 151 -5.51 -12.87 -31.28
C GLU A 151 -6.74 -13.73 -31.04
N THR A 152 -7.70 -13.73 -31.98
CA THR A 152 -8.46 -14.89 -32.50
C THR A 152 -9.76 -14.40 -33.16
N SER A 153 -9.74 -14.19 -34.48
CA SER A 153 -10.75 -14.68 -35.44
C SER A 153 -10.65 -13.96 -36.77
N GLU A 154 -9.49 -14.10 -37.41
CA GLU A 154 -9.41 -14.16 -38.86
C GLU A 154 -10.08 -15.49 -39.28
N SER A 155 -11.41 -15.50 -39.37
CA SER A 155 -12.17 -16.57 -40.00
C SER A 155 -13.57 -16.10 -40.39
N MET A 156 -13.92 -16.36 -41.64
CA MET A 156 -15.21 -16.17 -42.31
C MET A 156 -15.58 -14.74 -42.75
N ARG A 157 -15.25 -14.44 -44.02
CA ARG A 157 -16.26 -14.25 -45.08
C ARG A 157 -15.65 -14.46 -46.46
N GLY A 158 -15.55 -15.74 -46.82
CA GLY A 158 -15.52 -16.14 -48.21
C GLY A 158 -16.95 -16.09 -48.79
N ASN A 159 -17.07 -15.32 -49.88
CA ASN A 159 -17.85 -15.60 -51.08
C ASN A 159 -19.38 -15.35 -51.17
N SER A 160 -19.78 -15.08 -52.43
CA SER A 160 -21.13 -14.96 -53.04
C SER A 160 -21.71 -13.53 -53.10
N ALA A 161 -22.19 -12.99 -54.22
CA ALA A 161 -22.47 -13.52 -55.55
C ALA A 161 -22.75 -12.38 -56.56
N ARG A 162 -22.58 -12.69 -57.85
CA ARG A 162 -23.21 -12.10 -59.07
C ARG A 162 -22.83 -10.68 -59.51
#